data_AF-A0A5J4ZRG6-F1
#
_entry.id   AF-A0A5J4ZRG6-F1
#
_cell.length_a   1.000
_cell.length_b   1.000
_cell.length_c   1.000
_cell.angle_alpha   90.00
_cell.angle_beta   90.00
_cell.angle_gamma   90.00
#
_symmetry.space_group_name_H-M   'P 1'
#
loop_
_entity.id
_entity.type
_entity.pdbx_description
1 polymer ?
#
loop_
_entity_poly.entity_id
_entity_poly.type
_entity_poly.pdbx_seq_one_letter_code
_entity_poly.pdbx_strand_id
1 'polypeptide(L)'
;MESSRPCKSCGKSALVSDDITGNLVCALCGIVQNFENFQAHFGGISGPTGTFVRVGTSGTGNVYNYKQRKIYEAQKIIDDLMYKLGFSACRSNEVKIMAETITEGEYGQGDWFPIFIGACAYVVMRKDNKSLPIVDVAALIGCDIHELGRMVAWVVNFLELKLSEFDIVNSFERSIRTCPSFSAVSDDKLERMLKQWIFIVHCLVKWFLTRRPLPVVAAVLVFVAQLNQVEVRIEDVAKELHVAVSTSRLRYKELLESLVKVAQVLPLGKDITVKNIVKNAPFVL
;
A
#
# COMPACT_ATOMS: atom_id res chain seq x y z
N MET A 1 -3.98 51.51 -0.71
CA MET A 1 -3.98 52.93 -0.31
C MET A 1 -4.40 52.98 1.15
N GLU A 2 -3.43 53.08 2.06
CA GLU A 2 -3.67 53.14 3.51
C GLU A 2 -4.22 54.53 3.89
N SER A 3 -5.43 54.55 4.41
CA SER A 3 -6.06 55.76 4.94
C SER A 3 -5.51 56.06 6.33
N SER A 4 -4.47 56.89 6.40
CA SER A 4 -3.88 57.34 7.67
C SER A 4 -4.83 58.29 8.41
N ARG A 5 -5.39 57.83 9.53
CA ARG A 5 -6.25 58.65 10.40
C ARG A 5 -5.42 59.75 11.08
N PRO A 6 -5.94 60.99 11.20
CA PRO A 6 -5.25 62.07 11.92
C PRO A 6 -5.28 61.85 13.43
N CYS A 7 -4.23 62.31 14.12
CA CYS A 7 -4.15 62.27 15.59
C CYS A 7 -5.27 63.10 16.24
N LYS A 8 -5.98 62.53 17.23
CA LYS A 8 -7.09 63.22 17.95
C LYS A 8 -6.65 64.46 18.72
N SER A 9 -5.37 64.59 19.06
CA SER A 9 -4.86 65.73 19.85
C SER A 9 -4.24 66.83 18.98
N CYS A 10 -3.39 66.48 18.02
CA CYS A 10 -2.67 67.48 17.21
C CYS A 10 -3.14 67.60 15.75
N GLY A 11 -4.09 66.76 15.31
CA GLY A 11 -4.70 66.80 13.97
C GLY A 11 -3.79 66.34 12.82
N LYS A 12 -2.52 66.01 13.08
CA LYS A 12 -1.56 65.59 12.05
C LYS A 12 -1.60 64.06 11.83
N SER A 13 -1.35 63.62 10.60
CA SER A 13 -1.36 62.22 10.16
C SER A 13 0.02 61.54 10.28
N ALA A 14 0.66 61.67 11.44
CA ALA A 14 1.96 61.05 11.73
C ALA A 14 1.83 60.08 12.93
N LEU A 15 1.15 58.95 12.69
CA LEU A 15 0.98 57.87 13.66
C LEU A 15 1.95 56.72 13.35
N VAL A 16 2.61 56.21 14.38
CA VAL A 16 3.57 55.10 14.30
C VAL A 16 3.12 54.02 15.28
N SER A 17 3.26 52.76 14.89
CA SER A 17 2.99 51.63 15.79
C SER A 17 4.17 51.42 16.72
N ASP A 18 3.90 51.26 18.02
CA ASP A 18 4.89 50.78 18.97
C ASP A 18 5.02 49.25 18.84
N ASP A 19 6.24 48.77 18.59
CA ASP A 19 6.48 47.34 18.31
C ASP A 19 6.28 46.43 19.53
N ILE A 20 6.29 47.01 20.74
CA ILE A 20 6.17 46.26 22.00
C ILE A 20 4.70 46.11 22.41
N THR A 21 3.91 47.19 22.35
CA THR A 21 2.50 47.17 22.77
C THR A 21 1.51 47.08 21.61
N GLY A 22 1.97 47.24 20.38
CA GLY A 22 1.13 47.28 19.18
C GLY A 22 0.22 48.50 19.10
N ASN A 23 0.36 49.48 20.00
CA ASN A 23 -0.49 50.66 20.03
C ASN A 23 0.00 51.72 19.04
N LEU A 24 -0.94 52.49 18.49
CA LEU A 24 -0.59 53.64 17.64
C LEU A 24 -0.28 54.86 18.49
N VAL A 25 0.94 55.37 18.36
CA VAL A 25 1.43 56.57 19.03
C VAL A 25 1.69 57.65 18.00
N CYS A 26 1.31 58.88 18.30
CA CYS A 26 1.66 60.00 17.43
C CYS A 26 3.13 60.38 17.60
N ALA A 27 3.92 60.31 16.53
CA ALA A 27 5.35 60.62 16.56
C ALA A 27 5.66 62.09 16.92
N LEU A 28 4.67 62.99 16.78
CA LEU A 28 4.86 64.42 17.00
C LEU A 28 4.43 64.91 18.38
N CYS A 29 3.38 64.33 18.96
CA CYS A 29 2.85 64.76 20.26
C CYS A 29 2.96 63.70 21.36
N GLY A 30 3.46 62.50 21.03
CA GLY A 30 3.65 61.40 21.98
C GLY A 30 2.37 60.80 22.54
N ILE A 31 1.21 61.28 22.12
CA ILE A 31 -0.06 60.82 22.65
C ILE A 31 -0.42 59.46 22.05
N VAL A 32 -0.67 58.48 22.92
CA VAL A 32 -1.17 57.16 22.56
C VAL A 32 -2.61 57.33 22.10
N GLN A 33 -2.89 56.94 20.86
CA GLN A 33 -4.25 56.91 20.36
C GLN A 33 -4.89 55.61 20.83
N ASN A 34 -6.10 55.70 21.39
CA ASN A 34 -6.94 54.53 21.64
C ASN A 34 -7.27 53.89 20.29
N PHE A 35 -6.43 52.96 19.88
CA PHE A 35 -6.75 51.98 18.87
C PHE A 35 -7.38 50.82 19.63
N GLU A 36 -8.57 50.39 19.20
CA GLU A 36 -9.13 49.14 19.68
C GLU A 36 -8.26 48.02 19.10
N ASN A 37 -7.14 47.71 19.77
CA ASN A 37 -6.41 46.45 19.61
C ASN A 37 -7.21 45.28 20.19
N PHE A 38 -8.53 45.41 20.26
CA PHE A 38 -9.43 44.30 20.49
C PHE A 38 -9.53 43.53 19.17
N GLN A 39 -8.48 42.78 18.83
CA GLN A 39 -8.71 41.54 18.14
C GLN A 39 -9.46 40.66 19.14
N ALA A 40 -10.77 40.62 18.96
CA ALA A 40 -11.56 39.64 19.67
C ALA A 40 -11.05 38.26 19.24
N HIS A 41 -10.16 37.67 20.01
CA HIS A 41 -10.00 36.22 20.06
C HIS A 41 -11.24 35.65 20.76
N PHE A 42 -12.42 35.95 20.23
CA PHE A 42 -13.45 34.93 20.24
C PHE A 42 -12.85 33.79 19.43
N GLY A 43 -12.62 32.65 20.10
CA GLY A 43 -12.35 31.39 19.45
C GLY A 43 -13.50 31.09 18.48
N GLY A 44 -13.39 31.67 17.29
CA GLY A 44 -14.18 31.33 16.15
C GLY A 44 -13.87 29.90 15.77
N ILE A 45 -14.88 29.24 15.22
CA ILE A 45 -15.01 27.82 14.92
C ILE A 45 -13.98 27.35 13.83
N SER A 46 -12.94 28.13 13.57
CA SER A 46 -12.05 28.00 12.40
C SER A 46 -10.64 28.57 12.65
N GLY A 47 -9.98 28.17 13.74
CA GLY A 47 -8.54 28.34 13.96
C GLY A 47 -7.84 27.01 14.30
N PRO A 48 -6.58 26.77 13.87
CA PRO A 48 -5.94 25.47 13.97
C PRO A 48 -5.20 25.35 15.31
N THR A 49 -5.88 24.91 16.37
CA THR A 49 -5.35 24.12 17.50
C THR A 49 -6.54 23.83 18.43
N GLY A 50 -6.78 22.54 18.67
CA GLY A 50 -8.10 22.00 19.05
C GLY A 50 -8.72 22.50 20.36
N THR A 51 -10.04 22.33 20.46
CA THR A 51 -10.75 22.23 21.74
C THR A 51 -11.99 21.36 21.56
N PHE A 52 -12.02 20.28 22.34
CA PHE A 52 -13.13 19.34 22.55
C PHE A 52 -14.47 20.08 22.75
N VAL A 53 -15.55 19.60 22.11
CA VAL A 53 -16.92 20.06 22.44
C VAL A 53 -17.82 18.87 22.83
N ARG A 54 -18.52 19.11 23.93
CA ARG A 54 -19.29 18.23 24.82
C ARG A 54 -20.27 17.27 24.14
N VAL A 55 -20.35 16.10 24.75
CA VAL A 55 -21.50 15.19 24.67
C VAL A 55 -22.71 15.87 25.32
N GLY A 56 -23.78 16.05 24.54
CA GLY A 56 -25.11 16.38 25.05
C GLY A 56 -25.58 17.80 24.76
N THR A 57 -26.27 17.98 23.63
CA THR A 57 -27.50 18.78 23.55
C THR A 57 -28.26 18.37 22.30
N SER A 58 -29.42 17.76 22.51
CA SER A 58 -30.43 17.49 21.50
C SER A 58 -30.93 18.82 20.92
N GLY A 59 -30.54 19.15 19.69
CA GLY A 59 -30.99 20.37 19.01
C GLY A 59 -30.80 20.24 17.50
N THR A 60 -31.93 20.18 16.78
CA THR A 60 -32.10 20.39 15.33
C THR A 60 -30.94 19.92 14.44
N GLY A 61 -31.05 18.68 13.97
CA GLY A 61 -30.10 18.02 13.07
C GLY A 61 -29.86 18.82 11.79
N ASN A 62 -28.74 19.53 11.75
CA ASN A 62 -28.22 20.13 10.53
C ASN A 62 -27.74 19.00 9.61
N VAL A 63 -28.34 18.87 8.41
CA VAL A 63 -27.96 17.87 7.38
C VAL A 63 -26.44 17.93 7.07
N TYR A 64 -25.85 19.12 7.17
CA TYR A 64 -24.41 19.34 7.06
C TYR A 64 -23.59 18.58 8.10
N ASN A 65 -24.04 18.49 9.36
CA ASN A 65 -23.34 17.76 10.42
C ASN A 65 -23.40 16.25 10.18
N TYR A 66 -24.52 15.73 9.65
CA TYR A 66 -24.65 14.31 9.32
C TYR A 66 -23.74 13.89 8.15
N LYS A 67 -23.70 14.69 7.05
CA LYS A 67 -22.79 14.43 5.92
C LYS A 67 -21.32 14.55 6.33
N GLN A 68 -20.96 15.59 7.07
CA GLN A 68 -19.59 15.77 7.58
C GLN A 68 -19.16 14.66 8.52
N ARG A 69 -20.06 14.21 9.42
CA ARG A 69 -19.78 13.08 10.31
C ARG A 69 -19.54 11.78 9.52
N LYS A 70 -20.32 11.50 8.48
CA LYS A 70 -20.10 10.34 7.61
C LYS A 70 -18.75 10.37 6.91
N ILE A 71 -18.37 11.53 6.36
CA ILE A 71 -17.07 11.70 5.70
C ILE A 71 -15.94 11.49 6.71
N TYR A 72 -16.06 12.05 7.92
CA TYR A 72 -15.07 11.88 8.97
C TYR A 72 -14.94 10.41 9.43
N GLU A 73 -16.05 9.72 9.64
CA GLU A 73 -16.07 8.29 10.00
C GLU A 73 -15.43 7.44 8.89
N ALA A 74 -15.74 7.71 7.64
CA ALA A 74 -15.17 7.02 6.49
C ALA A 74 -13.66 7.26 6.36
N GLN A 75 -13.20 8.51 6.51
CA GLN A 75 -11.78 8.85 6.49
C GLN A 75 -11.02 8.15 7.63
N LYS A 76 -11.62 8.07 8.81
CA LYS A 76 -11.04 7.33 9.94
C LYS A 76 -10.86 5.84 9.63
N ILE A 77 -11.84 5.21 8.99
CA ILE A 77 -11.74 3.80 8.57
C ILE A 77 -10.63 3.64 7.52
N ILE A 78 -10.55 4.56 6.56
CA ILE A 78 -9.49 4.54 5.53
C ILE A 78 -8.12 4.66 6.20
N ASP A 79 -7.94 5.63 7.09
CA ASP A 79 -6.66 5.87 7.75
C ASP A 79 -6.23 4.69 8.64
N ASP A 80 -7.16 4.10 9.39
CA ASP A 80 -6.90 2.90 10.19
C ASP A 80 -6.47 1.70 9.33
N LEU A 81 -7.16 1.44 8.21
CA LEU A 81 -6.80 0.37 7.29
C LEU A 81 -5.45 0.63 6.61
N MET A 82 -5.19 1.86 6.18
CA MET A 82 -3.92 2.21 5.52
C MET A 82 -2.75 2.09 6.48
N TYR A 83 -2.94 2.50 7.74
CA TYR A 83 -1.95 2.31 8.78
C TYR A 83 -1.65 0.83 9.03
N LYS A 84 -2.69 0.00 9.20
CA LYS A 84 -2.53 -1.45 9.44
C LYS A 84 -1.90 -2.19 8.25
N LEU A 85 -2.14 -1.74 7.02
CA LEU A 85 -1.48 -2.27 5.82
C LEU A 85 -0.05 -1.73 5.62
N GLY A 86 0.42 -0.81 6.47
CA GLY A 86 1.77 -0.24 6.39
C GLY A 86 1.97 0.70 5.20
N PHE A 87 0.92 1.39 4.75
CA PHE A 87 1.01 2.32 3.63
C PHE A 87 1.72 3.62 4.06
N SER A 88 2.50 4.21 3.15
CA SER A 88 3.02 5.56 3.34
C SER A 88 1.92 6.60 3.11
N ALA A 89 2.12 7.82 3.62
CA ALA A 89 1.14 8.90 3.49
C ALA A 89 0.75 9.19 2.03
N CYS A 90 1.72 9.14 1.10
CA CYS A 90 1.46 9.32 -0.33
C CYS A 90 0.52 8.24 -0.88
N ARG A 91 0.73 6.97 -0.50
CA ARG A 91 -0.11 5.84 -0.93
C ARG A 91 -1.49 5.86 -0.32
N SER A 92 -1.57 6.19 0.96
CA SER A 92 -2.86 6.40 1.62
C SER A 92 -3.67 7.48 0.90
N ASN A 93 -3.03 8.55 0.46
CA ASN A 93 -3.69 9.61 -0.32
C ASN A 93 -4.18 9.12 -1.69
N GLU A 94 -3.39 8.30 -2.41
CA GLU A 94 -3.83 7.67 -3.67
C GLU A 94 -5.09 6.82 -3.47
N VAL A 95 -5.16 6.04 -2.37
CA VAL A 95 -6.34 5.25 -2.03
C VAL A 95 -7.54 6.14 -1.71
N LYS A 96 -7.35 7.24 -0.98
CA LYS A 96 -8.40 8.22 -0.69
C LYS A 96 -8.97 8.83 -1.97
N ILE A 97 -8.10 9.29 -2.87
CA ILE A 97 -8.52 9.87 -4.16
C ILE A 97 -9.31 8.84 -4.97
N MET A 98 -8.85 7.59 -5.03
CA MET A 98 -9.55 6.51 -5.72
C MET A 98 -10.94 6.25 -5.10
N ALA A 99 -11.02 6.16 -3.78
CA ALA A 99 -12.28 5.94 -3.08
C ALA A 99 -13.25 7.10 -3.30
N GLU A 100 -12.77 8.34 -3.23
CA GLU A 100 -13.57 9.54 -3.46
C GLU A 100 -14.08 9.64 -4.90
N THR A 101 -13.25 9.25 -5.88
CA THR A 101 -13.63 9.24 -7.31
C THR A 101 -14.77 8.26 -7.58
N ILE A 102 -14.73 7.07 -6.96
CA ILE A 102 -15.76 6.04 -7.16
C ILE A 102 -17.04 6.38 -6.41
N THR A 103 -16.92 6.99 -5.23
CA THR A 103 -18.07 7.30 -4.37
C THR A 103 -18.66 8.68 -4.62
N GLU A 104 -18.06 9.49 -5.49
CA GLU A 104 -18.43 10.91 -5.71
C GLU A 104 -18.44 11.72 -4.40
N GLY A 105 -17.61 11.33 -3.43
CA GLY A 105 -17.57 11.90 -2.08
C GLY A 105 -18.71 11.45 -1.14
N GLU A 106 -19.53 10.48 -1.55
CA GLU A 106 -20.61 9.90 -0.75
C GLU A 106 -20.21 8.54 -0.15
N TYR A 107 -19.77 8.56 1.11
CA TYR A 107 -19.36 7.34 1.80
C TYR A 107 -20.56 6.58 2.40
N GLY A 108 -20.61 5.27 2.13
CA GLY A 108 -21.56 4.35 2.74
C GLY A 108 -21.20 3.99 4.20
N GLN A 109 -22.19 3.53 4.97
CA GLN A 109 -22.03 3.07 6.36
C GLN A 109 -22.25 1.56 6.52
N GLY A 110 -22.07 0.78 5.44
CA GLY A 110 -22.26 -0.68 5.47
C GLY A 110 -20.95 -1.45 5.63
N ASP A 111 -21.07 -2.73 5.99
CA ASP A 111 -19.94 -3.67 6.13
C ASP A 111 -19.16 -3.88 4.82
N TRP A 112 -19.75 -3.48 3.68
CA TRP A 112 -19.09 -3.46 2.38
C TRP A 112 -17.99 -2.39 2.28
N PHE A 113 -18.04 -1.33 3.09
CA PHE A 113 -17.14 -0.18 2.97
C PHE A 113 -15.67 -0.54 3.28
N PRO A 114 -15.34 -1.24 4.38
CA PRO A 114 -13.98 -1.76 4.59
C PRO A 114 -13.47 -2.66 3.45
N ILE A 115 -14.34 -3.50 2.88
CA ILE A 115 -14.01 -4.39 1.75
C ILE A 115 -13.68 -3.57 0.51
N PHE A 116 -14.45 -2.53 0.24
CA PHE A 116 -14.22 -1.58 -0.83
C PHE A 116 -12.88 -0.84 -0.67
N ILE A 117 -12.58 -0.32 0.52
CA ILE A 117 -11.29 0.33 0.79
C ILE A 117 -10.12 -0.64 0.65
N GLY A 118 -10.28 -1.89 1.10
CA GLY A 118 -9.31 -2.96 0.87
C GLY A 118 -9.04 -3.23 -0.61
N ALA A 119 -10.10 -3.24 -1.43
CA ALA A 119 -9.98 -3.41 -2.87
C ALA A 119 -9.24 -2.23 -3.52
N CYS A 120 -9.57 -0.99 -3.15
CA CYS A 120 -8.84 0.19 -3.63
C CYS A 120 -7.36 0.13 -3.24
N ALA A 121 -7.04 -0.25 -2.01
CA ALA A 121 -5.66 -0.41 -1.53
C ALA A 121 -4.88 -1.46 -2.34
N TYR A 122 -5.52 -2.60 -2.62
CA TYR A 122 -4.94 -3.64 -3.46
C TYR A 122 -4.69 -3.14 -4.89
N VAL A 123 -5.65 -2.44 -5.50
CA VAL A 123 -5.53 -1.87 -6.85
C VAL A 123 -4.40 -0.86 -6.93
N VAL A 124 -4.29 0.06 -5.96
CA VAL A 124 -3.20 1.06 -5.90
C VAL A 124 -1.84 0.37 -5.84
N MET A 125 -1.68 -0.67 -5.02
CA MET A 125 -0.42 -1.42 -4.95
C MET A 125 -0.10 -2.16 -6.25
N ARG A 126 -1.11 -2.75 -6.88
CA ARG A 126 -0.96 -3.44 -8.16
C ARG A 126 -0.58 -2.50 -9.31
N LYS A 127 -1.10 -1.27 -9.32
CA LYS A 127 -0.78 -0.26 -10.34
C LYS A 127 0.71 0.07 -10.37
N ASP A 128 1.38 -0.04 -9.24
CA ASP A 128 2.79 0.28 -9.07
C ASP A 128 3.70 -0.94 -9.02
N ASN A 129 3.21 -2.10 -9.49
CA ASN A 129 3.92 -3.39 -9.48
C ASN A 129 4.42 -3.81 -8.08
N LYS A 130 3.82 -3.28 -7.01
CA LYS A 130 4.16 -3.69 -5.65
C LYS A 130 3.30 -4.88 -5.25
N SER A 131 3.95 -5.88 -4.66
CA SER A 131 3.26 -7.04 -4.11
C SER A 131 2.57 -6.65 -2.80
N LEU A 132 1.25 -6.80 -2.76
CA LEU A 132 0.41 -6.85 -1.57
C LEU A 132 -0.45 -8.11 -1.71
N PRO A 133 -0.22 -9.17 -0.93
CA PRO A 133 -1.01 -10.39 -1.03
C PRO A 133 -2.49 -10.12 -0.71
N ILE A 134 -3.39 -10.54 -1.60
CA ILE A 134 -4.84 -10.36 -1.40
C ILE A 134 -5.32 -11.06 -0.11
N VAL A 135 -4.63 -12.12 0.29
CA VAL A 135 -4.90 -12.89 1.51
C VAL A 135 -4.69 -12.04 2.76
N ASP A 136 -3.62 -11.24 2.79
CA ASP A 136 -3.29 -10.38 3.93
C ASP A 136 -4.34 -9.27 4.08
N VAL A 137 -4.78 -8.71 2.95
CA VAL A 137 -5.85 -7.69 2.92
C VAL A 137 -7.18 -8.29 3.40
N ALA A 138 -7.54 -9.48 2.91
CA ALA A 138 -8.76 -10.18 3.32
C ALA A 138 -8.75 -10.54 4.81
N ALA A 139 -7.61 -11.04 5.32
CA ALA A 139 -7.42 -11.36 6.73
C ALA A 139 -7.52 -10.12 7.63
N LEU A 140 -6.96 -8.99 7.17
CA LEU A 140 -7.03 -7.73 7.91
C LEU A 140 -8.46 -7.20 8.03
N ILE A 141 -9.23 -7.30 6.95
CA ILE A 141 -10.62 -6.80 6.89
C ILE A 141 -11.59 -7.81 7.53
N GLY A 142 -11.23 -9.08 7.57
CA GLY A 142 -12.08 -10.16 8.05
C GLY A 142 -13.11 -10.62 7.01
N CYS A 143 -12.80 -10.50 5.72
CA CYS A 143 -13.69 -10.92 4.63
C CYS A 143 -13.17 -12.13 3.86
N ASP A 144 -14.04 -12.75 3.06
CA ASP A 144 -13.65 -13.87 2.20
C ASP A 144 -12.78 -13.38 1.03
N ILE A 145 -11.78 -14.19 0.65
CA ILE A 145 -10.84 -13.84 -0.44
C ILE A 145 -11.60 -13.68 -1.76
N HIS A 146 -12.65 -14.46 -2.01
CA HIS A 146 -13.45 -14.32 -3.24
C HIS A 146 -14.33 -13.07 -3.19
N GLU A 147 -14.82 -12.68 -2.03
CA GLU A 147 -15.55 -11.42 -1.85
C GLU A 147 -14.66 -10.21 -2.15
N LEU A 148 -13.46 -10.15 -1.56
CA LEU A 148 -12.49 -9.11 -1.86
C LEU A 148 -12.10 -9.14 -3.35
N GLY A 149 -11.90 -10.32 -3.92
CA GLY A 149 -11.59 -10.49 -5.35
C GLY A 149 -12.70 -9.96 -6.27
N ARG A 150 -13.98 -10.19 -5.95
CA ARG A 150 -15.11 -9.62 -6.70
C ARG A 150 -15.12 -8.09 -6.60
N MET A 151 -14.87 -7.55 -5.42
CA MET A 151 -14.80 -6.10 -5.23
C MET A 151 -13.64 -5.48 -6.01
N VAL A 152 -12.46 -6.10 -6.03
CA VAL A 152 -11.33 -5.68 -6.85
C VAL A 152 -11.69 -5.67 -8.33
N ALA A 153 -12.30 -6.75 -8.83
CA ALA A 153 -12.73 -6.82 -10.23
C ALA A 153 -13.74 -5.72 -10.57
N TRP A 154 -14.67 -5.45 -9.66
CA TRP A 154 -15.64 -4.37 -9.81
C TRP A 154 -14.95 -2.99 -9.86
N VAL A 155 -14.04 -2.67 -8.94
CA VAL A 155 -13.27 -1.40 -8.92
C VAL A 155 -12.49 -1.21 -10.22
N VAL A 156 -11.81 -2.27 -10.69
CA VAL A 156 -11.01 -2.24 -11.92
C VAL A 156 -11.89 -1.98 -13.14
N ASN A 157 -13.05 -2.64 -13.22
CA ASN A 157 -13.99 -2.44 -14.31
C ASN A 157 -14.65 -1.07 -14.27
N PHE A 158 -15.02 -0.57 -13.08
CA PHE A 158 -15.66 0.73 -12.90
C PHE A 158 -14.75 1.89 -13.32
N LEU A 159 -13.46 1.80 -12.99
CA LEU A 159 -12.45 2.79 -13.34
C LEU A 159 -11.76 2.52 -14.69
N GLU A 160 -12.20 1.49 -15.43
CA GLU A 160 -11.60 1.05 -16.70
C GLU A 160 -10.07 0.89 -16.64
N LEU A 161 -9.56 0.40 -15.52
CA LEU A 161 -8.12 0.30 -15.29
C LEU A 161 -7.52 -0.92 -16.00
N LYS A 162 -6.39 -0.71 -16.66
CA LYS A 162 -5.54 -1.80 -17.14
C LYS A 162 -4.47 -2.10 -16.09
N LEU A 163 -4.71 -3.12 -15.28
CA LEU A 163 -3.69 -3.63 -14.36
C LEU A 163 -2.62 -4.40 -15.14
N SER A 164 -1.36 -4.20 -14.77
CA SER A 164 -0.24 -4.97 -15.30
C SER A 164 -0.38 -6.45 -14.96
N GLU A 165 0.12 -7.30 -15.84
CA GLU A 165 0.30 -8.72 -15.56
C GLU A 165 1.21 -8.90 -14.34
N PHE A 166 1.03 -10.00 -13.60
CA PHE A 166 1.86 -10.29 -12.44
C PHE A 166 3.31 -10.51 -12.85
N ASP A 167 4.22 -9.66 -12.37
CA ASP A 167 5.65 -9.81 -12.63
C ASP A 167 6.26 -10.91 -11.75
N ILE A 168 6.35 -12.10 -12.34
CA ILE A 168 6.93 -13.28 -11.70
C ILE A 168 8.40 -13.03 -11.33
N VAL A 169 9.16 -12.36 -12.20
CA VAL A 169 10.61 -12.16 -12.04
C VAL A 169 10.89 -11.26 -10.84
N ASN A 170 10.26 -10.08 -10.79
CA ASN A 170 10.40 -9.15 -9.69
C ASN A 170 9.88 -9.74 -8.37
N SER A 171 8.81 -10.55 -8.42
CA SER A 171 8.29 -11.24 -7.23
C SER A 171 9.32 -12.19 -6.63
N PHE A 172 10.08 -12.92 -7.44
CA PHE A 172 11.11 -13.82 -6.92
C PHE A 172 12.33 -13.07 -6.40
N GLU A 173 12.81 -12.04 -7.12
CA GLU A 173 13.94 -11.24 -6.66
C GLU A 173 13.66 -10.62 -5.29
N ARG A 174 12.43 -10.14 -5.10
CA ARG A 174 12.00 -9.67 -3.78
C ARG A 174 11.93 -10.81 -2.76
N SER A 175 11.37 -11.95 -3.15
CA SER A 175 11.18 -13.10 -2.25
C SER A 175 12.50 -13.64 -1.72
N ILE A 176 13.49 -13.87 -2.59
CA ILE A 176 14.80 -14.42 -2.19
C ILE A 176 15.54 -13.48 -1.23
N ARG A 177 15.34 -12.16 -1.33
CA ARG A 177 15.94 -11.16 -0.44
C ARG A 177 15.20 -10.96 0.88
N THR A 178 13.88 -11.21 0.90
CA THR A 178 13.03 -10.90 2.06
C THR A 178 12.75 -12.13 2.92
N CYS A 179 12.79 -13.33 2.33
CA CYS A 179 12.49 -14.58 3.01
C CYS A 179 13.58 -14.93 4.05
N PRO A 180 13.23 -15.08 5.34
CA PRO A 180 14.17 -15.48 6.39
C PRO A 180 14.95 -16.76 6.07
N SER A 181 14.31 -17.71 5.37
CA SER A 181 14.91 -18.95 4.88
C SER A 181 16.19 -18.76 4.04
N PHE A 182 16.43 -17.56 3.49
CA PHE A 182 17.60 -17.23 2.68
C PHE A 182 18.55 -16.21 3.31
N SER A 183 18.26 -15.75 4.54
CA SER A 183 19.02 -14.68 5.22
C SER A 183 20.50 -15.03 5.49
N ALA A 184 20.83 -16.31 5.64
CA ALA A 184 22.19 -16.79 5.90
C ALA A 184 22.97 -17.17 4.62
N VAL A 185 22.38 -16.97 3.44
CA VAL A 185 23.01 -17.32 2.16
C VAL A 185 23.93 -16.17 1.72
N SER A 186 25.15 -16.49 1.25
CA SER A 186 26.09 -15.49 0.74
C SER A 186 25.58 -14.81 -0.54
N ASP A 187 25.92 -13.53 -0.72
CA ASP A 187 25.48 -12.73 -1.88
C ASP A 187 25.85 -13.38 -3.22
N ASP A 188 27.05 -13.95 -3.34
CA ASP A 188 27.48 -14.67 -4.55
C ASP A 188 26.54 -15.84 -4.92
N LYS A 189 26.03 -16.56 -3.90
CA LYS A 189 25.09 -17.66 -4.10
C LYS A 189 23.72 -17.13 -4.48
N LEU A 190 23.26 -16.04 -3.85
CA LEU A 190 21.99 -15.40 -4.19
C LEU A 190 21.98 -14.92 -5.65
N GLU A 191 23.08 -14.33 -6.14
CA GLU A 191 23.19 -13.94 -7.55
C GLU A 191 23.13 -15.14 -8.50
N ARG A 192 23.81 -16.25 -8.16
CA ARG A 192 23.74 -17.47 -8.95
C ARG A 192 22.32 -18.04 -8.98
N MET A 193 21.64 -18.04 -7.85
CA MET A 193 20.24 -18.48 -7.73
C MET A 193 19.31 -17.61 -8.58
N LEU A 194 19.51 -16.29 -8.59
CA LEU A 194 18.76 -15.36 -9.43
C LEU A 194 18.94 -15.66 -10.92
N LYS A 195 20.17 -15.91 -11.38
CA LYS A 195 20.45 -16.28 -12.77
C LYS A 195 19.76 -17.59 -13.18
N GLN A 196 19.82 -18.60 -12.33
CA GLN A 196 19.15 -19.90 -12.57
C GLN A 196 17.63 -19.77 -12.59
N TRP A 197 17.08 -18.94 -11.71
CA TRP A 197 15.65 -18.65 -11.69
C TRP A 197 15.14 -18.04 -13.00
N ILE A 198 15.83 -17.01 -13.53
CA ILE A 198 15.42 -16.34 -14.78
C ILE A 198 15.25 -17.35 -15.92
N PHE A 199 16.19 -18.30 -16.04
CA PHE A 199 16.10 -19.37 -17.02
C PHE A 199 14.84 -20.24 -16.80
N ILE A 200 14.61 -20.69 -15.56
CA ILE A 200 13.47 -21.55 -15.22
C ILE A 200 12.14 -20.83 -15.46
N VAL A 201 12.04 -19.53 -15.17
CA VAL A 201 10.82 -18.75 -15.46
C VAL A 201 10.51 -18.72 -16.95
N HIS A 202 11.52 -18.46 -17.79
CA HIS A 202 11.33 -18.50 -19.24
C HIS A 202 10.84 -19.88 -19.69
N CYS A 203 11.36 -20.96 -19.10
CA CYS A 203 10.85 -22.31 -19.35
C CYS A 203 9.40 -22.50 -18.87
N LEU A 204 9.05 -22.02 -17.68
CA LEU A 204 7.70 -22.14 -17.11
C LEU A 204 6.64 -21.39 -17.89
N VAL A 205 6.98 -20.21 -18.44
CA VAL A 205 6.13 -19.46 -19.37
C VAL A 205 5.86 -20.31 -20.62
N LYS A 206 6.92 -20.89 -21.21
CA LYS A 206 6.79 -21.79 -22.38
C LYS A 206 5.98 -23.06 -22.07
N TRP A 207 6.00 -23.53 -20.83
CA TRP A 207 5.27 -24.73 -20.38
C TRP A 207 3.87 -24.42 -19.83
N PHE A 208 3.41 -23.16 -19.88
CA PHE A 208 2.09 -22.72 -19.40
C PHE A 208 1.80 -23.03 -17.92
N LEU A 209 2.84 -23.14 -17.08
CA LEU A 209 2.69 -23.47 -15.65
C LEU A 209 2.37 -22.24 -14.76
N THR A 210 2.10 -21.07 -15.34
CA THR A 210 2.00 -19.76 -14.66
C THR A 210 0.61 -19.41 -14.10
N ARG A 211 -0.38 -20.32 -14.14
CA ARG A 211 -1.79 -20.05 -13.76
C ARG A 211 -1.98 -19.54 -12.32
N ARG A 212 -0.99 -19.73 -11.43
CA ARG A 212 -0.91 -19.12 -10.10
C ARG A 212 0.55 -18.76 -9.81
N PRO A 213 0.96 -17.50 -10.00
CA PRO A 213 2.38 -17.14 -10.05
C PRO A 213 3.10 -17.28 -8.71
N LEU A 214 2.46 -16.95 -7.58
CA LEU A 214 3.12 -17.01 -6.27
C LEU A 214 3.45 -18.45 -5.80
N PRO A 215 2.55 -19.45 -5.89
CA PRO A 215 2.91 -20.85 -5.64
C PRO A 215 4.02 -21.38 -6.56
N VAL A 216 4.12 -20.86 -7.79
CA VAL A 216 5.21 -21.19 -8.72
C VAL A 216 6.52 -20.58 -8.25
N VAL A 217 6.52 -19.31 -7.85
CA VAL A 217 7.69 -18.65 -7.23
C VAL A 217 8.20 -19.45 -6.03
N ALA A 218 7.30 -19.87 -5.12
CA ALA A 218 7.66 -20.70 -3.97
C ALA A 218 8.30 -22.04 -4.38
N ALA A 219 7.71 -22.73 -5.37
CA ALA A 219 8.22 -24.00 -5.86
C ALA A 219 9.63 -23.88 -6.46
N VAL A 220 9.87 -22.86 -7.29
CA VAL A 220 11.19 -22.71 -7.91
C VAL A 220 12.23 -22.17 -6.94
N LEU A 221 11.86 -21.31 -5.98
CA LEU A 221 12.77 -20.89 -4.90
C LEU A 221 13.37 -22.12 -4.21
N VAL A 222 12.52 -23.07 -3.83
CA VAL A 222 12.95 -24.32 -3.20
C VAL A 222 13.80 -25.15 -4.14
N PHE A 223 13.42 -25.27 -5.42
CA PHE A 223 14.22 -26.01 -6.39
C PHE A 223 15.62 -25.43 -6.53
N VAL A 224 15.72 -24.12 -6.79
CA VAL A 224 16.98 -23.39 -6.94
C VAL A 224 17.81 -23.41 -5.65
N ALA A 225 17.17 -23.38 -4.47
CA ALA A 225 17.84 -23.57 -3.19
C ALA A 225 18.53 -24.93 -3.12
N GLN A 226 17.80 -25.99 -3.47
CA GLN A 226 18.33 -27.36 -3.49
C GLN A 226 19.48 -27.53 -4.50
N LEU A 227 19.41 -26.86 -5.66
CA LEU A 227 20.51 -26.85 -6.64
C LEU A 227 21.81 -26.26 -6.09
N ASN A 228 21.70 -25.28 -5.20
CA ASN A 228 22.83 -24.60 -4.59
C ASN A 228 23.17 -25.14 -3.19
N GLN A 229 22.64 -26.33 -2.85
CA GLN A 229 22.87 -27.00 -1.57
C GLN A 229 22.44 -26.16 -0.35
N VAL A 230 21.38 -25.38 -0.51
CA VAL A 230 20.74 -24.63 0.59
C VAL A 230 19.54 -25.46 1.07
N GLU A 231 19.55 -25.81 2.35
CA GLU A 231 18.50 -26.62 2.96
C GLU A 231 17.29 -25.74 3.29
N VAL A 232 16.26 -25.82 2.44
CA VAL A 232 15.01 -25.07 2.58
C VAL A 232 13.83 -25.98 2.37
N ARG A 233 12.84 -25.89 3.27
CA ARG A 233 11.59 -26.65 3.16
C ARG A 233 10.53 -25.82 2.44
N ILE A 234 9.73 -26.48 1.62
CA ILE A 234 8.67 -25.81 0.86
C ILE A 234 7.58 -25.24 1.76
N GLU A 235 7.38 -25.84 2.94
CA GLU A 235 6.44 -25.38 3.96
C GLU A 235 6.84 -24.01 4.51
N ASP A 236 8.14 -23.79 4.73
CA ASP A 236 8.65 -22.56 5.32
C ASP A 236 8.51 -21.41 4.32
N VAL A 237 9.00 -21.61 3.08
CA VAL A 237 8.88 -20.62 1.99
C VAL A 237 7.42 -20.32 1.66
N ALA A 238 6.54 -21.33 1.64
CA ALA A 238 5.13 -21.12 1.36
C ALA A 238 4.44 -20.27 2.44
N LYS A 239 4.80 -20.48 3.72
CA LYS A 239 4.29 -19.65 4.83
C LYS A 239 4.82 -18.22 4.76
N GLU A 240 6.11 -18.06 4.51
CA GLU A 240 6.75 -16.74 4.35
C GLU A 240 6.13 -15.93 3.21
N LEU A 241 5.71 -16.59 2.13
CA LEU A 241 5.03 -15.97 0.99
C LEU A 241 3.49 -15.92 1.11
N HIS A 242 2.92 -16.35 2.23
CA HIS A 242 1.47 -16.40 2.46
C HIS A 242 0.70 -17.16 1.36
N VAL A 243 1.26 -18.29 0.91
CA VAL A 243 0.64 -19.17 -0.11
C VAL A 243 0.29 -20.56 0.43
N ALA A 244 -0.71 -21.19 -0.17
CA ALA A 244 -1.13 -22.53 0.20
C ALA A 244 -0.04 -23.58 -0.09
N VAL A 245 0.46 -24.22 0.97
CA VAL A 245 1.50 -25.27 0.92
C VAL A 245 1.15 -26.40 -0.04
N SER A 246 -0.11 -26.86 -0.02
CA SER A 246 -0.59 -27.93 -0.91
C SER A 246 -0.46 -27.55 -2.39
N THR A 247 -0.74 -26.29 -2.72
CA THR A 247 -0.62 -25.78 -4.10
C THR A 247 0.85 -25.64 -4.49
N SER A 248 1.71 -25.13 -3.61
CA SER A 248 3.15 -25.04 -3.86
C SER A 248 3.80 -26.41 -4.09
N ARG A 249 3.43 -27.42 -3.28
CA ARG A 249 3.89 -28.81 -3.48
C ARG A 249 3.45 -29.39 -4.82
N LEU A 250 2.21 -29.12 -5.24
CA LEU A 250 1.73 -29.55 -6.55
C LEU A 250 2.54 -28.90 -7.68
N ARG A 251 2.78 -27.58 -7.61
CA ARG A 251 3.58 -26.84 -8.60
C ARG A 251 5.03 -27.33 -8.63
N TYR A 252 5.59 -27.66 -7.47
CA TYR A 252 6.92 -28.25 -7.38
C TYR A 252 7.00 -29.60 -8.10
N LYS A 253 6.02 -30.48 -7.90
CA LYS A 253 5.95 -31.76 -8.61
C LYS A 253 5.83 -31.57 -10.12
N GLU A 254 4.93 -30.69 -10.57
CA GLU A 254 4.75 -30.37 -12.00
C GLU A 254 6.04 -29.82 -12.63
N LEU A 255 6.79 -28.97 -11.91
CA LEU A 255 8.08 -28.45 -12.34
C LEU A 255 9.09 -29.59 -12.56
N LEU A 256 9.24 -30.49 -11.59
CA LEU A 256 10.17 -31.61 -11.71
C LEU A 256 9.80 -32.56 -12.86
N GLU A 257 8.51 -32.86 -13.03
CA GLU A 257 8.04 -33.69 -14.15
C GLU A 257 8.32 -33.04 -15.50
N SER A 258 8.18 -31.72 -15.60
CA SER A 258 8.45 -30.97 -16.82
C SER A 258 9.94 -30.92 -17.14
N LEU A 259 10.78 -30.73 -16.13
CA LEU A 259 12.23 -30.80 -16.25
C LEU A 259 12.70 -32.20 -16.69
N VAL A 260 12.11 -33.26 -16.15
CA VAL A 260 12.43 -34.63 -16.58
C VAL A 260 12.08 -34.86 -18.04
N LYS A 261 10.90 -34.39 -18.50
CA LYS A 261 10.52 -34.50 -19.92
C LYS A 261 11.52 -33.81 -20.84
N VAL A 262 12.01 -32.64 -20.45
CA VAL A 262 13.01 -31.87 -21.22
C VAL A 262 14.35 -32.58 -21.19
N ALA A 263 14.76 -33.07 -20.02
CA ALA A 263 15.99 -33.80 -19.85
C ALA A 263 16.02 -35.07 -20.72
N GLN A 264 14.93 -35.82 -20.80
CA GLN A 264 14.82 -37.04 -21.61
C GLN A 264 14.99 -36.83 -23.12
N VAL A 265 14.82 -35.59 -23.61
CA VAL A 265 15.09 -35.23 -25.01
C VAL A 265 16.59 -35.04 -25.26
N LEU A 266 17.39 -34.80 -24.21
CA LEU A 266 18.83 -34.62 -24.32
C LEU A 266 19.55 -35.98 -24.48
N PRO A 267 20.69 -36.02 -25.20
CA PRO A 267 21.43 -37.27 -25.48
C PRO A 267 21.82 -38.06 -24.23
N LEU A 268 22.06 -37.37 -23.11
CA LEU A 268 22.50 -37.93 -21.83
C LEU A 268 21.36 -38.08 -20.79
N GLY A 269 20.10 -37.84 -21.17
CA GLY A 269 19.02 -37.68 -20.20
C GLY A 269 18.05 -38.85 -20.01
N LYS A 270 18.31 -40.00 -20.62
CA LYS A 270 17.42 -41.18 -20.52
C LYS A 270 17.27 -41.72 -19.09
N ASP A 271 18.30 -41.58 -18.26
CA ASP A 271 18.31 -42.07 -16.87
C ASP A 271 17.86 -41.01 -15.85
N ILE A 272 17.42 -39.83 -16.31
CA ILE A 272 16.99 -38.75 -15.43
C ILE A 272 15.55 -38.98 -14.98
N THR A 273 15.37 -39.08 -13.66
CA THR A 273 14.06 -39.26 -13.02
C THR A 273 13.76 -38.09 -12.08
N VAL A 274 12.50 -37.98 -11.63
CA VAL A 274 12.06 -36.94 -10.66
C VAL A 274 12.89 -36.97 -9.37
N LYS A 275 13.45 -38.12 -8.99
CA LYS A 275 14.29 -38.27 -7.79
C LYS A 275 15.72 -37.76 -7.98
N ASN A 276 16.24 -37.83 -9.21
CA ASN A 276 17.64 -37.51 -9.51
C ASN A 276 17.80 -36.18 -10.26
N ILE A 277 16.71 -35.57 -10.74
CA ILE A 277 16.73 -34.34 -11.52
C ILE A 277 17.43 -33.19 -10.78
N VAL A 278 17.29 -33.07 -9.46
CA VAL A 278 17.95 -31.99 -8.69
C VAL A 278 19.48 -32.12 -8.75
N LYS A 279 20.00 -33.36 -8.70
CA LYS A 279 21.46 -33.62 -8.82
C LYS A 279 21.97 -33.43 -10.25
N ASN A 280 21.13 -33.72 -11.22
CA ASN A 280 21.47 -33.67 -12.65
C ASN A 280 21.08 -32.35 -13.33
N ALA A 281 20.40 -31.45 -12.62
CA ALA A 281 19.91 -30.19 -13.16
C ALA A 281 21.01 -29.28 -13.73
N PRO A 282 22.27 -29.26 -13.23
CA PRO A 282 23.36 -28.52 -13.89
C PRO A 282 23.68 -28.99 -15.32
N PHE A 283 23.23 -30.18 -15.73
CA PHE A 283 23.36 -30.68 -17.10
C PHE A 283 22.14 -30.35 -17.98
N VAL A 284 21.07 -29.82 -17.37
CA VAL A 284 19.78 -29.50 -18.01
C VAL A 284 19.55 -27.98 -18.10
N LEU A 285 20.13 -27.22 -17.15
CA LEU A 285 20.09 -25.76 -17.01
C LEU A 285 21.41 -25.13 -17.47
#